data_AF-A0A1E8VWS9-F1
#
_entry.id   AF-A0A1E8VWS9-F1
#
_cell.length_a   1.000
_cell.length_b   1.000
_cell.length_c   1.000
_cell.angle_alpha   90.00
_cell.angle_beta   90.00
_cell.angle_gamma   90.00
#
_symmetry.space_group_name_H-M   'P 1'
#
loop_
_entity.id
_entity.type
_entity.pdbx_description
1 polymer ?
#
loop_
_entity_poly.entity_id
_entity_poly.type
_entity_poly.pdbx_seq_one_letter_code
_entity_poly.pdbx_strand_id
1 'polypeptide(L)' 'MLTDLWMSYSASFLGKDWELVVHFFGLCQLKYGGLAFKMFPLSKIAEVFALYKASGAIKGRILVNFEA' A
#
# COMPACT_ATOMS: atom_id res chain seq x y z
N MET A 1 14.06 21.66 -9.78
CA MET A 1 13.98 20.39 -10.52
C MET A 1 12.66 19.76 -10.13
N LEU A 2 11.63 19.93 -10.96
CA LEU A 2 10.32 19.33 -10.76
C LEU A 2 10.46 17.87 -11.22
N THR A 3 10.55 16.92 -10.29
CA THR A 3 10.61 15.50 -10.67
C THR A 3 9.22 15.10 -11.13
N ASP A 4 9.02 15.06 -12.45
CA ASP A 4 7.95 14.31 -13.10
C ASP A 4 8.11 12.82 -12.76
N LEU A 5 7.62 12.44 -11.58
CA LEU A 5 7.63 11.07 -11.10
C LEU A 5 6.33 10.41 -11.59
N TRP A 6 6.39 9.79 -12.76
CA TRP A 6 5.30 9.00 -13.30
C TRP A 6 5.57 7.52 -13.04
N MET A 7 4.87 6.94 -12.05
CA MET A 7 5.01 5.56 -11.57
C MET A 7 6.36 5.23 -10.91
N SER A 8 6.42 4.11 -10.19
CA SER A 8 7.59 3.65 -9.43
C SER A 8 8.40 2.58 -10.18
N TYR A 9 8.74 2.83 -11.45
CA TYR A 9 9.50 1.88 -12.28
C TYR A 9 10.71 2.56 -12.92
N SER A 10 11.83 1.85 -12.96
CA SER A 10 13.04 2.25 -13.68
C SER A 10 13.48 1.17 -14.69
N ALA A 11 14.49 1.46 -15.51
CA ALA A 11 15.00 0.54 -16.53
C ALA A 11 15.56 -0.75 -15.90
N SER A 12 15.39 -1.88 -16.62
CA SER A 12 15.30 -3.27 -16.11
C SER A 12 13.99 -3.51 -15.33
N PHE A 13 13.25 -4.57 -15.67
CA PHE A 13 11.91 -4.82 -15.11
C PHE A 13 11.94 -4.76 -13.56
N LEU A 14 10.94 -4.08 -12.98
CA LEU A 14 10.86 -3.56 -11.59
C LEU A 14 11.86 -2.44 -11.29
N GLY A 15 13.14 -2.60 -11.62
CA GLY A 15 14.16 -1.59 -11.40
C GLY A 15 14.66 -1.54 -9.95
N LYS A 16 15.72 -0.76 -9.70
CA LYS A 16 16.49 -0.79 -8.44
C LYS A 16 15.69 -0.41 -7.20
N ASP A 17 14.65 0.39 -7.35
CA ASP A 17 13.81 0.84 -6.23
C ASP A 17 13.11 -0.34 -5.55
N TRP A 18 12.70 -1.35 -6.31
CA TRP A 18 12.07 -2.55 -5.76
C TRP A 18 13.07 -3.45 -5.02
N GLU A 19 14.30 -3.57 -5.51
CA GLU A 19 15.38 -4.30 -4.81
C GLU A 19 15.70 -3.67 -3.45
N LEU A 20 15.78 -2.34 -3.41
CA LEU A 20 16.01 -1.58 -2.18
C LEU A 20 14.86 -1.76 -1.18
N VAL A 21 13.61 -1.69 -1.64
CA VAL A 21 12.44 -1.93 -0.78
C VAL A 21 12.53 -3.33 -0.14
N VAL A 22 12.82 -4.37 -0.91
CA VAL A 22 12.98 -5.75 -0.38
C VAL A 22 14.12 -5.81 0.65
N HIS A 23 15.28 -5.21 0.36
CA HIS A 23 16.41 -5.17 1.28
C HIS A 23 16.05 -4.54 2.63
N PHE A 24 15.41 -3.36 2.61
CA PHE A 24 15.04 -2.65 3.83
C PHE A 24 13.87 -3.30 4.59
N PHE A 25 12.96 -3.97 3.89
CA PHE A 25 11.94 -4.81 4.52
C PHE A 25 12.57 -6.01 5.23
N GLY A 26 13.51 -6.70 4.58
CA GLY A 26 14.21 -7.86 5.17
C GLY A 26 15.08 -7.50 6.37
N LEU A 27 15.67 -6.29 6.39
CA LEU A 27 16.43 -5.78 7.53
C LEU A 27 15.55 -5.20 8.66
N CYS A 28 14.22 -5.27 8.53
CA CYS A 28 13.26 -4.64 9.46
C CYS A 28 13.52 -3.12 9.68
N GLN A 29 14.15 -2.46 8.71
CA GLN A 29 14.47 -1.02 8.78
C GLN A 29 13.29 -0.15 8.36
N LEU A 30 12.28 -0.74 7.71
CA LEU A 30 11.01 -0.09 7.41
C LEU A 30 9.98 -0.37 8.52
N LYS A 31 9.42 0.70 9.11
CA LYS A 31 8.31 0.59 10.05
C LYS A 31 7.01 0.31 9.28
N TYR A 32 6.54 -0.94 9.32
CA TYR A 32 5.27 -1.34 8.71
C TYR A 32 4.15 -1.61 9.72
N GLY A 33 4.48 -1.83 10.99
CA GLY A 33 3.51 -1.97 12.08
C GLY A 33 2.73 -0.68 12.30
N GLY A 34 1.41 -0.73 12.18
CA GLY A 34 0.53 0.43 12.35
C GLY A 34 0.25 1.27 11.10
N LEU A 35 0.73 0.85 9.92
CA LEU A 35 0.35 1.50 8.65
C LEU A 35 -1.10 1.22 8.25
N ALA A 36 -1.66 0.10 8.73
CA ALA A 36 -3.03 -0.29 8.45
C ALA A 36 -4.01 0.43 9.39
N PHE A 37 -4.94 1.19 8.81
CA PHE A 37 -6.04 1.81 9.53
C PHE A 37 -7.12 0.76 9.89
N LYS A 38 -7.48 -0.10 8.94
CA LYS A 38 -8.46 -1.19 9.11
C LYS A 38 -8.10 -2.35 8.19
N MET A 39 -8.54 -3.55 8.56
CA MET A 39 -8.47 -4.75 7.73
C MET A 39 -9.89 -5.26 7.48
N PHE A 40 -10.21 -5.60 6.22
CA PHE A 40 -11.50 -6.15 5.82
C PHE A 40 -11.32 -7.44 5.01
N PRO A 41 -12.25 -8.39 5.14
CA PRO A 41 -12.28 -9.54 4.26
C PRO A 41 -12.62 -9.13 2.83
N LEU A 42 -12.10 -9.89 1.86
CA LEU A 42 -12.39 -9.68 0.44
C LEU A 42 -13.89 -9.73 0.15
N SER A 43 -14.66 -10.57 0.84
CA SER A 43 -16.13 -10.61 0.74
C SER A 43 -16.81 -9.25 0.91
N LYS A 44 -16.22 -8.34 1.71
CA LYS A 44 -16.76 -7.01 2.02
C LYS A 44 -16.13 -5.88 1.21
N ILE A 45 -15.38 -6.18 0.15
CA ILE A 45 -14.64 -5.17 -0.60
C ILE A 45 -15.54 -4.07 -1.19
N ALA A 46 -16.78 -4.41 -1.57
CA ALA A 46 -17.76 -3.43 -2.05
C ALA A 46 -18.12 -2.39 -0.97
N GLU A 47 -18.30 -2.82 0.28
CA GLU A 47 -18.56 -1.94 1.42
C GLU A 47 -17.35 -1.04 1.70
N VAL A 48 -16.14 -1.59 1.57
CA VAL A 48 -14.89 -0.83 1.70
C VAL A 48 -14.81 0.29 0.67
N PHE A 49 -15.16 0.03 -0.59
CA PHE A 49 -15.21 1.07 -1.61
C PHE A 49 -16.29 2.12 -1.35
N ALA A 50 -17.41 1.75 -0.74
CA ALA A 50 -18.43 2.73 -0.33
C ALA A 50 -17.89 3.72 0.72
N LEU A 51 -16.99 3.29 1.61
CA LEU A 51 -16.34 4.18 2.58
C LEU A 51 -15.51 5.29 1.93
N TYR A 52 -14.96 5.07 0.73
CA TYR A 52 -14.22 6.11 0.00
C TYR A 52 -15.13 7.23 -0.53
N LYS A 53 -16.44 7.00 -0.61
CA LYS A 53 -17.42 8.04 -1.01
C LYS A 53 -17.74 9.00 0.12
N ALA A 54 -17.59 8.56 1.38
CA ALA A 54 -17.82 9.38 2.55
C ALA A 54 -16.53 10.08 2.98
N SER A 55 -16.47 11.41 2.79
CA SER A 55 -15.32 12.22 3.22
C SER A 55 -15.03 12.00 4.71
N GLY A 56 -13.79 11.65 5.05
CA GLY A 56 -13.34 11.43 6.42
C GLY A 56 -13.57 10.03 7.02
N ALA A 57 -14.24 9.11 6.31
CA ALA A 57 -14.44 7.74 6.79
C ALA A 57 -13.14 6.90 6.77
N ILE A 58 -12.16 7.31 5.97
CA ILE A 58 -10.87 6.63 5.79
C ILE A 58 -9.76 7.56 6.25
N LYS A 59 -9.03 7.13 7.28
CA LYS A 59 -7.94 7.90 7.89
C LYS A 59 -6.55 7.38 7.54
N GLY A 60 -6.46 6.30 6.75
CA GLY A 60 -5.21 5.66 6.38
C GLY A 60 -5.42 4.45 5.49
N ARG A 61 -4.39 3.61 5.35
CA ARG A 61 -4.39 2.47 4.43
C ARG A 61 -5.34 1.38 4.92
N ILE A 62 -6.22 0.91 4.06
CA ILE A 62 -7.06 -0.28 4.34
C ILE A 62 -6.35 -1.51 3.77
N LEU A 63 -6.25 -2.57 4.57
CA LEU A 63 -5.78 -3.87 4.12
C LEU A 63 -6.97 -4.77 3.80
N VAL A 64 -6.82 -5.59 2.76
CA VAL A 64 -7.80 -6.61 2.39
C VAL A 64 -7.13 -7.97 2.54
N ASN A 65 -7.74 -8.86 3.31
CA ASN A 65 -7.31 -10.25 3.40
C ASN A 65 -8.22 -11.16 2.56
N PHE A 66 -7.62 -12.15 1.91
CA PHE A 66 -8.38 -13.30 1.43
C PHE A 66 -8.86 -14.07 2.68
N GLU A 67 -10.16 -14.33 2.76
CA GLU A 67 -10.71 -15.23 3.78
C GLU A 67 -10.09 -16.62 3.60
N ALA A 68 -9.75 -17.27 4.71
CA ALA A 68 -9.16 -18.62 4.73
C ALA A 68 -10.22 -19.69 4.48
#